data_AF-A0A924DDI3-F1
#
_entry.id   AF-A0A924DDI3-F1
#
_cell.length_a   1.000
_cell.length_b   1.000
_cell.length_c   1.000
_cell.angle_alpha   90.00
_cell.angle_beta   90.00
_cell.angle_gamma   90.00
#
_symmetry.space_group_name_H-M   'P 1'
#
loop_
_entity.id
_entity.type
_entity.pdbx_description
1 polymer ?
#
loop_
_entity_poly.entity_id
_entity_poly.type
_entity_poly.pdbx_seq_one_letter_code
_entity_poly.pdbx_strand_id
1 'polypeptide(L)'
;MKATLIIVPPGGGKYLYSLDFELPAIPQVGDYISVRRPGQEGTEDFIVRRNWWELQYPNLVGEGSGVGKVNFLLVECELAKGINSNPSHLAGYSDRQTFQEWSIDPTSPHE
;
A
#
# COMPACT_ATOMS: atom_id res chain seq x y z
N MET A 1 -2.77 5.93 12.97
CA MET A 1 -3.84 6.29 12.01
C MET A 1 -4.34 5.01 11.34
N LYS A 2 -5.65 4.81 11.25
CA LYS A 2 -6.21 3.63 10.56
C LYS A 2 -6.10 3.81 9.04
N ALA A 3 -5.57 2.80 8.36
CA ALA A 3 -5.46 2.76 6.92
C ALA A 3 -5.74 1.35 6.40
N THR A 4 -6.34 1.27 5.21
CA THR A 4 -6.56 0.01 4.50
C THR A 4 -5.57 -0.08 3.34
N LEU A 5 -4.66 -1.04 3.37
CA LEU A 5 -3.82 -1.35 2.21
C LEU A 5 -4.68 -2.10 1.19
N ILE A 6 -4.80 -1.57 -0.02
CA ILE A 6 -5.48 -2.25 -1.15
C ILE A 6 -4.41 -2.81 -2.06
N ILE A 7 -4.39 -4.13 -2.21
CA ILE A 7 -3.38 -4.82 -3.00
C ILE A 7 -3.88 -5.01 -4.42
N VAL A 8 -3.11 -4.53 -5.38
CA VAL A 8 -3.37 -4.65 -6.82
C VAL A 8 -2.23 -5.43 -7.51
N PRO A 9 -2.47 -6.01 -8.70
CA PRO A 9 -1.39 -6.57 -9.52
C PRO A 9 -0.36 -5.50 -9.89
N PRO A 10 0.89 -5.88 -10.23
CA PRO A 10 1.84 -4.98 -10.86
C PRO A 10 1.24 -4.25 -12.08
N GLY A 11 1.40 -2.93 -12.15
CA GLY A 11 0.75 -2.10 -13.18
C GLY A 11 -0.70 -1.69 -12.86
N GLY A 12 -1.21 -2.07 -11.68
CA GLY A 12 -2.54 -1.75 -11.19
C GLY A 12 -3.65 -2.67 -11.72
N GLY A 13 -4.90 -2.21 -11.59
CA GLY A 13 -6.07 -2.93 -12.09
C GLY A 13 -7.02 -3.36 -10.98
N LYS A 14 -7.73 -4.48 -11.20
CA LYS A 14 -8.73 -4.96 -10.24
C LYS A 14 -8.05 -5.32 -8.92
N TYR A 15 -8.57 -4.78 -7.82
CA TYR A 15 -8.11 -5.11 -6.48
C TYR A 15 -8.14 -6.63 -6.25
N LEU A 16 -7.11 -7.13 -5.59
CA LEU A 16 -6.95 -8.54 -5.25
C LEU A 16 -7.55 -8.81 -3.87
N TYR A 17 -7.09 -8.05 -2.88
CA TYR A 17 -7.54 -8.11 -1.50
C TYR A 17 -7.11 -6.83 -0.76
N SER A 18 -7.53 -6.69 0.50
CA SER A 18 -7.15 -5.57 1.36
C SER A 18 -6.74 -6.03 2.75
N LEU A 19 -5.97 -5.17 3.45
CA LEU A 19 -5.51 -5.40 4.82
C LEU A 19 -5.64 -4.11 5.63
N ASP A 20 -6.18 -4.19 6.83
CA ASP A 20 -6.33 -3.03 7.73
C ASP A 20 -5.18 -2.96 8.73
N PHE A 21 -4.62 -1.76 8.90
CA PHE A 21 -3.53 -1.50 9.83
C PHE A 21 -3.69 -0.17 10.58
N GLU A 22 -3.07 -0.10 11.75
CA GLU A 22 -2.76 1.17 12.41
C GLU A 22 -1.34 1.58 12.05
N LEU A 23 -1.21 2.61 11.21
CA LEU A 23 0.06 3.13 10.74
C LEU A 23 0.51 4.35 11.56
N PRO A 24 1.81 4.49 11.84
CA PRO A 24 2.34 5.66 12.56
C PRO A 24 2.32 6.93 11.70
N ALA A 25 2.32 6.78 10.36
CA ALA A 25 2.31 7.85 9.39
C ALA A 25 1.60 7.41 8.10
N ILE A 26 1.38 8.35 7.17
CA ILE A 26 0.86 8.08 5.83
C ILE A 26 2.02 7.58 4.95
N PRO A 27 1.97 6.36 4.41
CA PRO A 27 2.98 5.89 3.45
C PRO A 27 3.03 6.79 2.21
N GLN A 28 4.22 7.07 1.71
CA GLN A 28 4.43 7.85 0.50
C GLN A 28 4.51 6.94 -0.74
N VAL A 29 4.25 7.51 -1.91
CA VAL A 29 4.42 6.79 -3.17
C VAL A 29 5.87 6.36 -3.32
N GLY A 30 6.09 5.07 -3.64
CA GLY A 30 7.41 4.46 -3.71
C GLY A 30 7.87 3.81 -2.40
N ASP A 31 7.20 4.07 -1.27
CA ASP A 31 7.51 3.40 -0.01
C ASP A 31 7.33 1.89 -0.15
N TYR A 32 8.23 1.17 0.51
CA TYR A 32 8.20 -0.29 0.57
C TYR A 32 7.51 -0.75 1.85
N ILE A 33 6.52 -1.62 1.72
CA ILE A 33 5.78 -2.20 2.85
C ILE A 33 6.01 -3.71 2.86
N SER A 34 6.44 -4.23 4.00
CA SER A 34 6.63 -5.66 4.23
C SER A 34 5.70 -6.13 5.34
N VAL A 35 4.87 -7.14 5.05
CA VAL A 35 3.89 -7.71 5.99
C VAL A 35 4.31 -9.12 6.35
N ARG A 36 4.45 -9.39 7.65
CA ARG A 36 4.64 -10.74 8.19
C ARG A 36 3.35 -11.22 8.86
N ARG A 37 2.87 -12.41 8.49
CA ARG A 37 1.70 -13.03 9.13
C ARG A 37 2.13 -14.04 10.20
N PRO A 38 1.41 -14.13 11.33
CA PRO A 38 1.66 -15.18 12.31
C PRO A 38 1.54 -16.57 11.66
N GLY A 39 2.54 -17.43 11.89
CA GLY A 39 2.56 -18.80 11.36
C GLY A 39 2.95 -18.95 9.89
N GLN A 40 3.32 -17.86 9.20
CA GLN A 40 3.80 -17.88 7.82
C GLN A 40 5.32 -17.64 7.78
N GLU A 41 6.04 -18.45 7.02
CA GLU A 41 7.46 -18.18 6.74
C GLU A 41 7.58 -17.04 5.71
N GLY A 42 8.52 -16.12 5.96
CA GLY A 42 8.78 -14.98 5.08
C GLY A 42 7.83 -13.78 5.26
N THR A 43 7.75 -12.96 4.22
CA THR A 43 6.96 -11.72 4.16
C THR A 43 6.14 -11.66 2.88
N GLU A 44 5.08 -10.86 2.90
CA GLU A 44 4.39 -10.36 1.72
C GLU A 44 4.82 -8.91 1.53
N ASP A 45 5.42 -8.61 0.38
CA ASP A 45 6.07 -7.34 0.14
C ASP A 45 5.35 -6.54 -0.95
N PHE A 46 5.30 -5.23 -0.76
CA PHE A 46 4.54 -4.32 -1.61
C PHE A 46 5.23 -2.98 -1.79
N ILE A 47 4.91 -2.30 -2.91
CA ILE A 47 5.31 -0.91 -3.15
C ILE A 47 4.05 -0.05 -3.18
N VAL A 48 4.06 1.05 -2.43
CA VAL A 48 2.97 2.02 -2.41
C VAL A 48 2.91 2.76 -3.75
N ARG A 49 1.73 2.80 -4.35
CA ARG A 49 1.48 3.50 -5.61
C ARG A 49 0.68 4.77 -5.43
N ARG A 50 -0.39 4.73 -4.62
CA ARG A 50 -1.30 5.88 -4.44
C ARG A 50 -1.95 5.86 -3.07
N ASN A 51 -2.31 7.04 -2.59
CA ASN A 51 -3.14 7.23 -1.40
C ASN A 51 -4.50 7.80 -1.82
N TRP A 52 -5.56 7.16 -1.36
CA TRP A 52 -6.94 7.59 -1.58
C TRP A 52 -7.54 8.06 -0.27
N TRP A 53 -8.07 9.28 -0.28
CA TRP A 53 -8.65 9.92 0.88
C TRP A 53 -10.15 10.10 0.66
N GLU A 54 -10.95 9.63 1.60
CA GLU A 54 -12.32 10.07 1.72
C GLU A 54 -12.46 10.99 2.94
N LEU A 55 -12.92 12.21 2.67
CA LEU A 55 -13.12 13.24 3.67
C LEU A 55 -14.61 13.57 3.71
N GLN A 56 -15.17 13.64 4.91
CA GLN A 56 -16.53 14.13 5.12
C GLN A 56 -16.44 15.51 5.76
N TYR A 57 -16.88 16.52 5.00
CA TYR A 57 -17.09 17.85 5.55
C TYR A 57 -18.50 17.93 6.16
N PRO A 58 -18.68 18.57 7.35
CA PRO A 58 -20.00 18.71 7.95
C PRO A 58 -20.91 19.57 7.08
N ASN A 59 -22.20 19.24 7.04
CA ASN A 59 -23.19 20.12 6.44
C ASN A 59 -23.48 21.28 7.41
N LEU A 60 -22.98 22.47 7.08
CA LEU A 60 -23.11 23.65 7.93
C LEU A 60 -24.34 24.44 7.51
N VAL A 61 -25.41 24.35 8.30
CA VAL A 61 -26.56 25.25 8.18
C VAL A 61 -26.40 26.33 9.26
N GLY A 62 -26.06 27.56 8.86
CA GLY A 62 -25.82 28.71 9.74
C GLY A 62 -24.36 29.19 9.79
N GLU A 63 -24.07 30.17 10.66
CA GLU A 63 -22.72 30.72 10.89
C GLU A 63 -21.92 29.80 11.83
N GLY A 64 -21.35 28.71 11.30
CA GLY A 64 -20.44 27.86 12.06
C GLY A 64 -19.19 27.52 11.25
N SER A 65 -18.01 27.56 11.87
CA SER A 65 -16.79 26.98 11.29
C SER A 65 -16.74 25.48 11.59
N GLY A 66 -17.05 24.65 10.61
CA GLY A 66 -16.95 23.19 10.74
C GLY A 66 -15.54 22.67 10.50
N VAL A 67 -15.13 21.65 11.25
CA VAL A 67 -13.93 20.84 10.94
C VAL A 67 -14.39 19.53 10.30
N GLY A 68 -13.90 19.23 9.10
CA GLY A 68 -14.14 17.96 8.42
C GLY A 68 -13.42 16.80 9.11
N LYS A 69 -13.86 15.57 8.82
CA LYS A 69 -13.21 14.34 9.30
C LYS A 69 -12.72 13.49 8.14
N VAL A 70 -11.64 12.75 8.36
CA VAL A 70 -11.25 11.65 7.47
C VAL A 70 -12.19 10.47 7.75
N ASN A 71 -12.88 10.00 6.72
CA ASN A 71 -13.68 8.77 6.81
C ASN A 71 -12.76 7.54 6.70
N PHE A 72 -11.95 7.51 5.65
CA PHE A 72 -10.94 6.47 5.47
C PHE A 72 -9.74 6.95 4.64
N LEU A 73 -8.64 6.22 4.82
CA LEU A 73 -7.45 6.27 3.98
C LEU A 73 -7.24 4.87 3.37
N LEU A 74 -7.23 4.79 2.04
CA LEU A 74 -6.82 3.59 1.33
C LEU A 74 -5.43 3.82 0.74
N VAL A 75 -4.52 2.87 0.95
CA VAL A 75 -3.18 2.90 0.39
C VAL A 75 -3.12 1.82 -0.67
N GLU A 76 -3.11 2.22 -1.93
CA GLU A 76 -2.98 1.30 -3.06
C GLU A 76 -1.53 0.84 -3.16
N CYS A 77 -1.34 -0.47 -3.04
CA CYS A 77 -0.05 -1.13 -3.03
C CYS A 77 0.01 -2.18 -4.15
N GLU A 78 1.10 -2.18 -4.91
CA GLU A 78 1.38 -3.24 -5.86
C GLU A 78 2.22 -4.34 -5.21
N LEU A 79 2.04 -5.57 -5.65
CA LEU A 79 2.94 -6.67 -5.28
C LEU A 79 4.39 -6.29 -5.62
N ALA A 80 5.31 -6.54 -4.69
CA ALA A 80 6.73 -6.36 -4.86
C ALA A 80 7.49 -7.61 -4.42
N LYS A 81 8.71 -7.76 -4.92
CA LYS A 81 9.64 -8.80 -4.47
C LYS A 81 10.56 -8.22 -3.41
N GLY A 82 10.73 -8.95 -2.31
CA GLY A 82 11.62 -8.64 -1.20
C GLY A 82 12.56 -9.78 -0.87
N ILE A 83 13.60 -9.47 -0.11
CA ILE A 83 14.64 -10.44 0.25
C ILE A 83 14.09 -11.61 1.08
N ASN A 84 13.01 -11.36 1.83
CA ASN A 84 12.35 -12.33 2.68
C ASN A 84 10.97 -12.74 2.16
N SER A 85 10.63 -12.39 0.91
CA SER A 85 9.33 -12.72 0.33
C SER A 85 9.08 -14.22 0.40
N ASN A 86 7.89 -14.60 0.84
CA ASN A 86 7.50 -16.00 0.91
C ASN A 86 7.22 -16.58 -0.50
N PRO A 87 7.36 -17.91 -0.71
CA PRO A 87 7.20 -18.51 -2.03
C PRO A 87 5.84 -18.28 -2.70
N SER A 88 4.75 -18.31 -1.93
CA SER A 88 3.39 -18.08 -2.45
C SER A 88 3.21 -16.64 -2.94
N HIS A 89 3.80 -15.67 -2.24
CA HIS A 89 3.84 -14.27 -2.65
C HIS A 89 4.67 -14.07 -3.92
N LEU A 90 5.84 -14.73 -4.00
CA LEU A 90 6.70 -14.70 -5.18
C LEU A 90 6.03 -15.28 -6.42
N ALA A 91 5.26 -16.37 -6.27
CA ALA A 91 4.47 -16.93 -7.36
C ALA A 91 3.43 -15.93 -7.87
N GLY A 92 2.66 -15.32 -6.95
CA GLY A 92 1.67 -14.31 -7.30
C GLY A 92 2.27 -13.02 -7.90
N TYR A 93 3.49 -12.65 -7.52
CA TYR A 93 4.25 -11.56 -8.14
C TYR A 93 4.69 -11.90 -9.57
N SER A 94 5.28 -13.09 -9.75
CA SER A 94 5.85 -13.53 -11.04
C SER A 94 4.78 -13.74 -12.11
N ASP A 95 3.66 -14.37 -11.75
CA ASP A 95 2.54 -14.63 -12.68
C ASP A 95 1.86 -13.36 -13.20
N ARG A 96 2.09 -12.22 -12.53
CA ARG A 96 1.41 -10.95 -12.81
C ARG A 96 2.35 -9.86 -13.31
N GLN A 97 3.63 -10.16 -13.53
CA GLN A 97 4.54 -9.25 -14.22
C GLN A 97 4.28 -9.29 -15.73
N THR A 98 3.47 -8.37 -16.24
CA THR A 98 3.78 -7.76 -17.54
C THR A 98 4.78 -6.63 -17.29
N PHE A 99 6.06 -6.99 -17.25
CA PHE A 99 7.27 -6.16 -17.35
C PHE A 99 7.30 -4.80 -16.62
N GLN A 100 7.99 -4.76 -15.48
CA GLN A 100 9.05 -3.77 -15.18
C GLN A 100 9.81 -4.25 -13.93
N GLU A 101 10.99 -4.82 -14.11
CA GLU A 101 11.93 -5.08 -13.01
C GLU A 101 12.41 -3.73 -12.46
N TRP A 102 11.98 -3.39 -11.25
CA TRP A 102 12.66 -2.39 -10.44
C TRP A 102 13.69 -3.12 -9.59
N SER A 103 14.90 -3.27 -10.12
CA SER A 103 16.06 -3.62 -9.33
C SER A 103 16.42 -2.41 -8.46
N ILE A 104 16.13 -2.47 -7.15
CA ILE A 104 16.78 -1.58 -6.20
C ILE A 104 18.22 -2.08 -6.10
N ASP A 105 19.15 -1.39 -6.76
CA ASP A 105 20.58 -1.59 -6.54
C ASP A 105 20.93 -0.96 -5.19
N PRO A 106 21.30 -1.75 -4.16
CA PRO A 106 21.65 -1.22 -2.84
C PRO A 106 22.95 -0.38 -2.85
N THR A 107 23.63 -0.27 -3.99
CA THR A 107 24.83 0.57 -4.17
C THR A 107 24.57 1.86 -4.94
N SER A 108 23.35 2.10 -5.42
CA SER A 108 23.02 3.31 -6.18
C SER A 108 23.00 4.53 -5.25
N PRO A 109 23.86 5.54 -5.45
CA PRO A 109 23.79 6.77 -4.68
C PRO A 109 22.49 7.51 -5.04
N HIS A 110 21.69 7.82 -4.03
CA HIS A 110 20.57 8.74 -4.19
C HIS A 110 21.14 10.16 -4.38
N GLU A 111 21.10 10.66 -5.61
CA GLU A 111 21.28 12.09 -5.92
C GLU A 111 19.99 12.87 -5.73
#